data_AF-A0A925PZ56-F1
#
_entry.id   AF-A0A925PZ56-F1
#
_cell.length_a   1.000
_cell.length_b   1.000
_cell.length_c   1.000
_cell.angle_alpha   90.00
_cell.angle_beta   90.00
_cell.angle_gamma   90.00
#
_symmetry.space_group_name_H-M   'P 1'
#
loop_
_entity.id
_entity.type
_entity.pdbx_description
1 polymer ?
#
loop_
_entity_poly.entity_id
_entity_poly.type
_entity_poly.pdbx_seq_one_letter_code
_entity_poly.pdbx_strand_id
1 'polypeptide(L)'
;MAAAGWTARRIQPIGSRISEPRRPSPRARSTDRVFATVALTVALVVASAFIHYEALRWCNDHLSRVERVPPRAKVLLAMGAAFCSHLAQMAAFAAGYALLEWTGHGSLLGNLGGRWATFLYFSAETYTSLGFGDVYPIGAMRLVVGMEALTGLLMISWTASFSYLEMQRHWSSPRR
;
A
#
# COMPACT_ATOMS: atom_id res chain seq x y z
N MET A 1 24.19 -82.31 18.40
CA MET A 1 23.02 -81.59 17.85
C MET A 1 23.32 -80.10 17.89
N ALA A 2 23.74 -79.52 16.75
CA ALA A 2 24.05 -78.09 16.64
C ALA A 2 23.07 -77.45 15.64
N ALA A 3 22.24 -76.52 16.10
CA ALA A 3 21.29 -75.79 15.26
C ALA A 3 21.95 -74.50 14.74
N ALA A 4 22.20 -74.45 13.44
CA ALA A 4 22.73 -73.28 12.75
C ALA A 4 21.63 -72.24 12.54
N GLY A 5 21.77 -71.07 13.17
CA GLY A 5 20.88 -69.92 12.99
C GLY A 5 21.10 -69.25 11.63
N TRP A 6 20.14 -69.43 10.72
CA TRP A 6 20.08 -68.72 9.44
C TRP A 6 19.66 -67.26 9.67
N THR A 7 20.56 -66.32 9.40
CA THR A 7 20.26 -64.89 9.39
C THR A 7 19.76 -64.48 8.01
N ALA A 8 18.44 -64.39 7.85
CA ALA A 8 17.80 -63.86 6.64
C ALA A 8 18.10 -62.35 6.52
N ARG A 9 19.10 -62.01 5.70
CA ARG A 9 19.45 -60.63 5.37
C ARG A 9 18.37 -60.08 4.43
N ARG A 10 17.41 -59.35 5.00
CA ARG A 10 16.31 -58.68 4.29
C ARG A 10 16.89 -57.67 3.29
N ILE A 11 16.87 -57.99 2.00
CA ILE A 11 17.24 -57.08 0.91
C ILE A 11 16.20 -55.95 0.89
N GLN A 12 16.59 -54.72 1.23
CA GLN A 12 15.73 -53.55 1.02
C GLN A 12 15.68 -53.24 -0.48
N PRO A 13 14.49 -53.07 -1.09
CA PRO A 13 14.38 -52.74 -2.50
C PRO A 13 14.99 -51.36 -2.78
N ILE A 14 15.94 -51.32 -3.72
CA ILE A 14 16.52 -50.10 -4.28
C ILE A 14 15.46 -49.50 -5.22
N GLY A 15 14.53 -48.73 -4.66
CA GLY A 15 13.51 -48.10 -5.51
C GLY A 15 12.33 -47.54 -4.73
N SER A 16 12.51 -46.35 -4.13
CA SER A 16 11.48 -45.30 -4.04
C SER A 16 11.97 -44.11 -3.20
N ARG A 17 13.21 -43.65 -3.37
CA ARG A 17 13.56 -42.28 -2.97
C ARG A 17 13.06 -41.34 -4.06
N ILE A 18 11.74 -41.28 -4.22
CA ILE A 18 11.12 -40.14 -4.89
C ILE A 18 11.49 -38.98 -3.98
N SER A 19 12.47 -38.18 -4.41
CA SER A 19 12.93 -37.02 -3.66
C SER A 19 11.72 -36.14 -3.39
N GLU A 20 11.27 -36.06 -2.14
CA GLU A 20 10.26 -35.09 -1.76
C GLU A 20 10.72 -33.71 -2.27
N PRO A 21 9.84 -32.93 -2.90
CA PRO A 21 10.21 -31.61 -3.38
C PRO A 21 10.78 -30.80 -2.21
N ARG A 22 12.05 -30.42 -2.33
CA ARG A 22 12.82 -29.79 -1.26
C ARG A 22 12.13 -28.48 -0.86
N ARG A 23 11.45 -28.46 0.29
CA ARG A 23 10.82 -27.24 0.80
C ARG A 23 11.89 -26.14 0.93
N PRO A 24 11.60 -24.90 0.47
CA PRO A 24 12.57 -23.82 0.55
C PRO A 24 13.02 -23.59 2.00
N SER A 25 14.30 -23.28 2.18
CA SER A 25 14.85 -22.95 3.49
C SER A 25 14.16 -21.71 4.07
N PRO A 26 14.10 -21.54 5.40
CA PRO A 26 13.48 -20.37 6.02
C PRO A 26 14.04 -19.04 5.52
N ARG A 27 15.36 -18.98 5.22
CA ARG A 27 16.01 -17.80 4.63
C ARG A 27 15.52 -17.49 3.22
N ALA A 28 15.44 -18.48 2.33
CA ALA A 28 14.93 -18.28 0.97
C ALA A 28 13.49 -17.73 1.00
N ARG A 29 12.63 -18.31 1.85
CA ARG A 29 11.26 -17.83 2.06
C ARG A 29 11.19 -16.39 2.59
N SER A 30 12.13 -15.98 3.44
CA SER A 30 12.18 -14.58 3.91
C SER A 30 12.59 -13.61 2.81
N THR A 31 13.53 -14.00 1.95
CA THR A 31 14.00 -13.15 0.85
C THR A 31 12.90 -12.92 -0.19
N ASP A 32 12.19 -13.99 -0.58
CA ASP A 32 11.08 -13.90 -1.54
C ASP A 32 9.97 -12.96 -1.04
N ARG A 33 9.66 -13.03 0.26
CA ARG A 33 8.67 -12.17 0.92
C ARG A 33 9.08 -10.71 0.93
N VAL A 34 10.37 -10.42 1.14
CA VAL A 34 10.88 -9.04 1.11
C VAL A 34 10.75 -8.48 -0.30
N PHE A 35 11.14 -9.22 -1.33
CA PHE A 35 10.99 -8.77 -2.72
C PHE A 35 9.53 -8.51 -3.10
N ALA A 36 8.61 -9.40 -2.72
CA ALA A 36 7.18 -9.20 -2.96
C ALA A 36 6.65 -7.95 -2.25
N THR A 37 7.09 -7.71 -1.00
CA THR A 37 6.71 -6.52 -0.24
C THR A 37 7.21 -5.26 -0.91
N VAL A 38 8.49 -5.22 -1.32
CA VAL A 38 9.09 -4.08 -2.04
C VAL A 38 8.36 -3.80 -3.34
N ALA A 39 8.06 -4.84 -4.13
CA ALA A 39 7.35 -4.68 -5.39
C ALA A 39 5.95 -4.09 -5.18
N LEU A 40 5.21 -4.56 -4.17
CA LEU A 40 3.92 -4.00 -3.79
C LEU A 40 4.07 -2.55 -3.33
N THR A 41 5.08 -2.21 -2.53
CA THR A 41 5.34 -0.84 -2.10
C THR A 41 5.53 0.08 -3.30
N VAL A 42 6.39 -0.29 -4.25
CA VAL A 42 6.62 0.49 -5.48
C VAL A 42 5.33 0.65 -6.28
N ALA A 43 4.56 -0.43 -6.44
CA ALA A 43 3.29 -0.39 -7.15
C ALA A 43 2.29 0.57 -6.49
N LEU A 44 2.16 0.55 -5.16
CA LEU A 44 1.28 1.46 -4.42
C LEU A 44 1.72 2.93 -4.50
N VAL A 45 3.03 3.19 -4.45
CA VAL A 45 3.58 4.55 -4.62
C VAL A 45 3.27 5.08 -6.02
N VAL A 46 3.51 4.28 -7.06
CA VAL A 46 3.23 4.65 -8.45
C VAL A 46 1.73 4.84 -8.68
N ALA A 47 0.91 3.91 -8.18
CA ALA A 47 -0.55 4.02 -8.26
C ALA A 47 -1.05 5.30 -7.57
N SER A 48 -0.50 5.65 -6.41
CA SER A 48 -0.88 6.86 -5.68
C SER A 48 -0.56 8.12 -6.46
N ALA A 49 0.67 8.21 -7.00
CA ALA A 49 1.06 9.33 -7.85
C ALA A 49 0.18 9.44 -9.10
N PHE A 50 -0.18 8.31 -9.72
CA PHE A 50 -1.05 8.29 -10.90
C PHE A 50 -2.49 8.73 -10.57
N ILE A 51 -3.09 8.17 -9.51
CA ILE A 51 -4.42 8.56 -9.02
C ILE A 51 -4.46 10.06 -8.72
N HIS A 52 -3.41 10.58 -8.10
CA HIS A 52 -3.33 11.99 -7.76
C HIS A 52 -3.16 12.88 -8.98
N TYR A 53 -2.23 12.53 -9.86
CA TYR A 53 -2.00 13.22 -11.11
C TYR A 53 -3.27 13.29 -11.97
N GLU A 54 -3.97 12.17 -12.18
CA GLU A 54 -5.20 12.14 -12.98
C GLU A 54 -6.32 12.97 -12.35
N ALA A 55 -6.45 12.99 -11.02
CA ALA A 55 -7.41 13.86 -10.34
C ALA A 55 -7.13 15.34 -10.59
N LEU A 56 -5.86 15.77 -10.42
CA LEU A 56 -5.46 17.16 -10.64
C LEU A 56 -5.55 17.56 -12.13
N ARG A 57 -5.14 16.66 -13.03
CA ARG A 57 -5.26 16.85 -14.49
C ARG A 57 -6.72 16.98 -14.90
N TRP A 58 -7.59 16.11 -14.40
CA TRP A 58 -9.02 16.19 -14.65
C TRP A 58 -9.59 17.54 -14.22
N CYS A 59 -9.23 18.01 -13.02
CA CYS A 59 -9.61 19.35 -12.56
C CYS A 59 -9.10 20.45 -13.49
N ASN A 60 -7.80 20.44 -13.84
CA ASN A 60 -7.20 21.44 -14.71
C ASN A 60 -7.88 21.48 -16.08
N ASP A 61 -8.19 20.32 -16.67
CA ASP A 61 -8.73 20.23 -18.03
C ASP A 61 -10.24 20.52 -18.10
N HIS A 62 -11.01 20.15 -17.08
CA HIS A 62 -12.47 20.30 -17.11
C HIS A 62 -12.93 21.57 -16.41
N LEU A 63 -12.40 21.89 -15.23
CA LEU A 63 -12.91 22.99 -14.41
C LEU A 63 -12.54 24.36 -14.98
N SER A 64 -11.39 24.46 -15.66
CA SER A 64 -10.98 25.66 -16.39
C SER A 64 -11.96 26.00 -17.52
N ARG A 65 -12.48 25.00 -18.23
CA ARG A 65 -13.35 25.14 -19.40
C ARG A 65 -14.80 25.51 -19.09
N VAL A 66 -15.26 25.34 -17.85
CA VAL A 66 -16.64 25.69 -17.49
C VAL A 66 -16.73 27.18 -17.17
N GLU A 67 -17.29 27.96 -18.09
CA GLU A 67 -17.48 29.41 -17.94
C GLU A 67 -18.50 29.77 -16.85
N ARG A 68 -19.49 28.91 -16.62
CA ARG A 68 -20.60 29.17 -15.68
C ARG A 68 -20.21 29.09 -14.21
N VAL A 69 -19.05 28.53 -13.88
CA VAL A 69 -18.61 28.34 -12.49
C VAL A 69 -17.76 29.54 -12.06
N PRO A 70 -18.09 30.23 -10.96
CA PRO A 70 -17.32 31.38 -10.51
C PRO A 70 -15.91 30.95 -10.06
N PRO A 71 -14.88 31.80 -10.20
CA PRO A 71 -13.48 31.44 -9.91
C PRO A 71 -13.25 30.86 -8.51
N ARG A 72 -13.93 31.39 -7.49
CA ARG A 72 -13.85 30.87 -6.11
C ARG A 72 -14.37 29.44 -6.00
N ALA A 73 -15.47 29.11 -6.68
CA ALA A 73 -16.03 27.76 -6.66
C ALA A 73 -15.13 26.76 -7.39
N LYS A 74 -14.39 27.20 -8.43
CA LYS A 74 -13.39 26.35 -9.10
C LYS A 74 -12.30 25.90 -8.13
N VAL A 75 -11.73 26.83 -7.35
CA VAL A 75 -10.71 26.47 -6.34
C VAL A 75 -11.26 25.49 -5.29
N LEU A 76 -12.48 25.69 -4.81
CA LEU A 76 -13.10 24.79 -3.83
C LEU A 76 -13.40 23.39 -4.40
N LEU A 77 -13.90 23.31 -5.63
CA LEU A 77 -14.14 22.03 -6.31
C LEU A 77 -12.84 21.27 -6.59
N ALA A 78 -11.79 21.99 -7.00
CA ALA A 78 -10.45 21.43 -7.17
C ALA A 78 -9.89 20.86 -5.86
N MET A 79 -10.05 21.59 -4.75
CA MET A 79 -9.67 21.10 -3.41
C MET A 79 -10.46 19.86 -3.00
N GLY A 80 -11.78 19.85 -3.27
CA GLY A 80 -12.63 18.69 -3.01
C GLY A 80 -12.19 17.45 -3.78
N ALA A 81 -11.87 17.60 -5.06
CA ALA A 81 -11.35 16.51 -5.88
C ALA A 81 -9.98 16.01 -5.40
N ALA A 82 -9.07 16.90 -5.01
CA ALA A 82 -7.79 16.53 -4.41
C ALA A 82 -7.97 15.75 -3.09
N PHE A 83 -8.94 16.17 -2.26
CA PHE A 83 -9.29 15.44 -1.04
C PHE A 83 -9.82 14.02 -1.34
N CYS A 84 -10.74 13.88 -2.29
CA CYS A 84 -11.21 12.56 -2.73
C CYS A 84 -10.06 11.69 -3.28
N SER A 85 -9.11 12.29 -3.99
CA SER A 85 -7.92 11.59 -4.45
C SER A 85 -7.07 11.05 -3.28
N HIS A 86 -6.88 11.82 -2.21
CA HIS A 86 -6.18 11.34 -1.02
C HIS A 86 -6.91 10.18 -0.34
N LEU A 87 -8.24 10.24 -0.22
CA LEU A 87 -9.04 9.13 0.31
C LEU A 87 -8.88 7.85 -0.52
N ALA A 88 -8.84 7.97 -1.84
CA ALA A 88 -8.62 6.84 -2.74
C ALA A 88 -7.22 6.22 -2.55
N GLN A 89 -6.20 7.04 -2.31
CA GLN A 89 -4.83 6.58 -2.04
C GLN A 89 -4.75 5.84 -0.70
N MET A 90 -5.34 6.40 0.36
CA MET A 90 -5.46 5.71 1.66
C MET A 90 -6.19 4.37 1.51
N ALA A 91 -7.28 4.33 0.75
CA ALA A 91 -7.98 3.06 0.48
C ALA A 91 -7.10 2.04 -0.28
N ALA A 92 -6.27 2.50 -1.22
CA ALA A 92 -5.34 1.63 -1.96
C ALA A 92 -4.28 1.03 -1.05
N PHE A 93 -3.67 1.82 -0.16
CA PHE A 93 -2.72 1.30 0.81
C PHE A 93 -3.40 0.40 1.86
N ALA A 94 -4.60 0.73 2.33
CA ALA A 94 -5.39 -0.14 3.21
C ALA A 94 -5.64 -1.52 2.57
N ALA A 95 -5.97 -1.57 1.28
CA ALA A 95 -6.06 -2.81 0.54
C ALA A 95 -4.69 -3.52 0.43
N GLY A 96 -3.60 -2.78 0.27
CA GLY A 96 -2.23 -3.28 0.37
C GLY A 96 -1.92 -3.95 1.71
N TYR A 97 -2.33 -3.36 2.83
CA TYR A 97 -2.19 -3.95 4.16
C TYR A 97 -2.99 -5.24 4.31
N ALA A 98 -4.24 -5.24 3.85
CA ALA A 98 -5.07 -6.44 3.84
C ALA A 98 -4.43 -7.59 3.04
N LEU A 99 -3.85 -7.27 1.87
CA LEU A 99 -3.13 -8.23 1.03
C LEU A 99 -1.87 -8.78 1.71
N LEU A 100 -1.06 -7.92 2.33
CA LEU A 100 0.15 -8.33 3.04
C LEU A 100 -0.17 -9.20 4.25
N GLU A 101 -1.24 -8.90 4.98
CA GLU A 101 -1.69 -9.72 6.08
C GLU A 101 -2.17 -11.09 5.59
N TRP A 102 -3.02 -11.12 4.56
CA TRP A 102 -3.52 -12.36 3.98
C TRP A 102 -2.41 -13.27 3.45
N THR A 103 -1.37 -12.68 2.86
CA THR A 103 -0.20 -13.41 2.34
C THR A 103 0.88 -13.70 3.40
N GLY A 104 0.67 -13.28 4.65
CA GLY A 104 1.56 -13.57 5.78
C GLY A 104 2.88 -12.78 5.79
N HIS A 105 2.90 -11.58 5.22
CA HIS A 105 4.04 -10.64 5.22
C HIS A 105 4.07 -9.74 6.46
N GLY A 106 3.02 -9.75 7.27
CA GLY A 106 2.90 -8.92 8.46
C GLY A 106 1.47 -8.94 8.96
N SER A 107 1.17 -8.13 9.96
CA SER A 107 -0.18 -7.90 10.47
C SER A 107 -0.23 -6.53 11.12
N LEU A 108 -1.43 -5.97 11.22
CA LEU A 108 -1.69 -4.89 12.17
C LEU A 108 -2.09 -5.48 13.52
N LEU A 109 -1.60 -4.89 14.60
CA LEU A 109 -2.01 -5.17 15.98
C LEU A 109 -2.67 -3.91 16.55
N GLY A 110 -3.63 -4.08 17.47
CA GLY A 110 -4.56 -3.03 17.88
C GLY A 110 -5.87 -3.13 17.07
N ASN A 111 -7.03 -3.12 17.75
CA ASN A 111 -8.33 -3.36 17.11
C ASN A 111 -9.36 -2.32 17.54
N LEU A 112 -10.01 -1.69 16.55
CA LEU A 112 -11.01 -0.63 16.73
C LEU A 112 -12.43 -1.04 16.28
N GLY A 113 -12.70 -2.33 16.04
CA GLY A 113 -14.06 -2.81 15.75
C GLY A 113 -14.31 -3.34 14.34
N GLY A 114 -13.26 -3.68 13.58
CA GLY A 114 -13.38 -4.43 12.31
C GLY A 114 -12.11 -4.37 11.44
N ARG A 115 -11.72 -5.51 10.84
CA ARG A 115 -10.44 -5.65 10.10
C ARG A 115 -10.26 -4.59 8.99
N TRP A 116 -11.25 -4.40 8.14
CA TRP A 116 -11.16 -3.42 7.03
C TRP A 116 -11.13 -1.97 7.53
N ALA A 117 -11.93 -1.65 8.54
CA ALA A 117 -11.93 -0.33 9.18
C ALA A 117 -10.58 -0.04 9.84
N THR A 118 -9.95 -1.03 10.48
CA THR A 118 -8.61 -0.90 11.05
C THR A 118 -7.55 -0.63 9.98
N PHE A 119 -7.60 -1.27 8.81
CA PHE A 119 -6.66 -0.96 7.71
C PHE A 119 -6.84 0.47 7.17
N LEU A 120 -8.09 0.91 6.97
CA LEU A 120 -8.37 2.27 6.50
C LEU A 120 -7.95 3.32 7.52
N TYR A 121 -8.28 3.10 8.80
CA TYR A 121 -7.87 3.95 9.90
C TYR A 121 -6.34 4.08 9.95
N PHE A 122 -5.64 2.94 10.01
CA PHE A 122 -4.19 2.92 10.10
C PHE A 122 -3.51 3.57 8.87
N SER A 123 -4.07 3.36 7.67
CA SER A 123 -3.61 4.02 6.45
C SER A 123 -3.81 5.53 6.52
N ALA A 124 -4.98 6.00 6.97
CA ALA A 124 -5.24 7.44 7.11
C ALA A 124 -4.27 8.10 8.09
N GLU A 125 -4.03 7.48 9.24
CA GLU A 125 -3.06 7.96 10.23
C GLU A 125 -1.63 8.01 9.68
N THR A 126 -1.20 6.94 9.03
CA THR A 126 0.16 6.82 8.52
C THR A 126 0.40 7.75 7.33
N TYR A 127 -0.54 7.80 6.37
CA TYR A 127 -0.49 8.66 5.19
C TYR A 127 -0.41 10.15 5.57
N THR A 128 -1.12 10.55 6.64
CA THR A 128 -1.10 11.92 7.14
C THR A 128 0.00 12.18 8.18
N SER A 129 0.81 11.18 8.49
CA SER A 129 1.85 11.21 9.54
C SER A 129 1.35 11.48 10.97
N LEU A 130 0.06 11.22 11.24
CA LEU A 130 -0.58 11.43 12.54
C LEU A 130 -0.14 10.41 13.58
N GLY A 131 -0.33 9.12 13.29
CA GLY A 131 0.11 7.96 14.08
C GLY A 131 -0.23 8.00 15.58
N PHE A 132 -1.50 7.81 15.97
CA PHE A 132 -1.85 7.74 17.41
C PHE A 132 -1.18 6.58 18.15
N GLY A 133 -0.82 5.51 17.43
CA GLY A 133 -0.03 4.38 17.94
C GLY A 133 -0.85 3.34 18.70
N ASP A 134 -2.17 3.45 18.68
CA ASP A 134 -3.11 2.43 19.17
C ASP A 134 -3.20 1.22 18.23
N VAL A 135 -2.93 1.43 16.93
CA VAL A 135 -2.72 0.39 15.92
C VAL A 135 -1.27 0.46 15.41
N TYR A 136 -0.59 -0.68 15.32
CA TYR A 136 0.81 -0.72 14.89
C TYR A 136 1.17 -1.96 14.05
N PRO A 137 2.12 -1.83 13.08
CA PRO A 137 2.48 -2.88 12.15
C PRO A 137 3.58 -3.81 12.68
N ILE A 138 3.50 -5.08 12.31
CA ILE A 138 4.55 -6.09 12.52
C ILE A 138 4.98 -6.76 11.21
N GLY A 139 6.19 -7.33 11.18
CA GLY A 139 6.72 -8.02 10.01
C GLY A 139 7.22 -7.09 8.91
N ALA A 140 7.27 -7.61 7.67
CA ALA A 140 7.74 -6.89 6.49
C ALA A 140 6.81 -5.72 6.10
N MET A 141 5.54 -5.76 6.53
CA MET A 141 4.55 -4.68 6.34
C MET A 141 5.08 -3.30 6.76
N ARG A 142 5.99 -3.23 7.75
CA ARG A 142 6.62 -1.98 8.21
C ARG A 142 7.29 -1.17 7.09
N LEU A 143 7.80 -1.83 6.06
CA LEU A 143 8.38 -1.15 4.90
C LEU A 143 7.33 -0.31 4.16
N VAL A 144 6.14 -0.88 3.96
CA VAL A 144 5.04 -0.20 3.26
C VAL A 144 4.55 0.97 4.10
N VAL A 145 4.46 0.82 5.42
CA VAL A 145 4.07 1.89 6.35
C VAL A 145 5.00 3.10 6.24
N GLY A 146 6.31 2.89 6.28
CA GLY A 146 7.28 3.99 6.14
C GLY A 146 7.16 4.71 4.79
N MET A 147 6.94 3.95 3.72
CA MET A 147 6.78 4.51 2.38
C MET A 147 5.42 5.18 2.17
N GLU A 148 4.35 4.70 2.80
CA GLU A 148 3.04 5.35 2.80
C GLU A 148 3.12 6.74 3.43
N ALA A 149 3.77 6.88 4.59
CA ALA A 149 3.93 8.17 5.25
C ALA A 149 4.68 9.17 4.37
N LEU A 150 5.79 8.74 3.74
CA LEU A 150 6.54 9.57 2.81
C LEU A 150 5.71 9.96 1.57
N THR A 151 4.96 9.00 1.02
CA THR A 151 4.10 9.23 -0.15
C THR A 151 3.00 10.22 0.17
N GLY A 152 2.34 10.07 1.32
CA GLY A 152 1.26 10.95 1.73
C GLY A 152 1.73 12.39 1.93
N LEU A 153 2.87 12.60 2.58
CA LEU A 153 3.50 13.92 2.69
C LEU A 153 3.79 14.55 1.33
N LEU A 154 4.32 13.76 0.38
CA LEU A 154 4.62 14.24 -0.97
C LEU A 154 3.34 14.66 -1.71
N MET A 155 2.29 13.84 -1.66
CA MET A 155 1.02 14.11 -2.33
C MET A 155 0.28 15.30 -1.71
N ILE A 156 0.28 15.43 -0.38
CA ILE A 156 -0.29 16.60 0.31
C ILE A 156 0.45 17.88 -0.11
N SER A 157 1.78 17.81 -0.21
CA SER A 157 2.62 18.94 -0.67
C SER A 157 2.34 19.31 -2.13
N TRP A 158 2.08 18.31 -2.98
CA TRP A 158 1.65 18.54 -4.37
C TRP A 158 0.28 19.23 -4.42
N THR A 159 -0.70 18.76 -3.65
CA THR A 159 -2.01 19.43 -3.52
C THR A 159 -1.87 20.88 -3.10
N ALA A 160 -1.02 21.18 -2.12
CA ALA A 160 -0.79 22.56 -1.66
C ALA A 160 -0.22 23.44 -2.79
N SER A 161 0.77 22.93 -3.52
CA SER A 161 1.39 23.65 -4.65
C SER A 161 0.40 23.89 -5.79
N PHE A 162 -0.40 22.88 -6.14
CA PHE A 162 -1.45 23.00 -7.14
C PHE A 162 -2.52 24.02 -6.71
N SER A 163 -2.96 23.95 -5.46
CA SER A 163 -3.95 24.87 -4.90
C SER A 163 -3.47 26.32 -4.94
N TYR A 164 -2.19 26.56 -4.65
CA TYR A 164 -1.58 27.89 -4.78
C TYR A 164 -1.64 28.41 -6.22
N LEU A 165 -1.30 27.56 -7.21
CA LEU A 165 -1.37 27.94 -8.63
C LEU A 165 -2.81 28.25 -9.07
N GLU A 166 -3.79 27.45 -8.63
CA GLU A 166 -5.20 27.69 -8.94
C GLU A 166 -5.71 28.98 -8.29
N MET A 167 -5.31 29.29 -7.06
CA MET A 167 -5.61 30.58 -6.42
C MET A 167 -4.98 31.74 -7.20
N GLN A 168 -3.72 31.63 -7.63
CA GLN A 168 -3.08 32.67 -8.45
C GLN A 168 -3.82 32.91 -9.77
N ARG A 169 -4.23 31.83 -10.46
CA ARG A 169 -4.98 31.92 -11.73
C ARG A 169 -6.36 32.56 -11.57
N HIS A 170 -7.03 32.32 -10.44
CA HIS A 170 -8.43 32.69 -10.24
C HIS A 170 -8.66 33.93 -9.38
N TRP A 171 -7.69 34.37 -8.57
CA TRP A 171 -7.81 35.55 -7.71
C TRP A 171 -7.11 36.81 -8.23
N SER A 172 -6.31 36.72 -9.30
CA SER A 172 -5.80 37.91 -9.98
C SER A 172 -6.93 38.62 -10.74
N SER A 173 -7.67 39.50 -10.05
CA SER A 173 -8.53 40.49 -10.71
C SER A 173 -7.69 41.37 -11.64
N PRO A 174 -8.20 41.74 -12.83
CA PRO A 174 -7.68 42.89 -13.55
C PRO A 174 -7.73 44.10 -12.60
N ARG A 175 -6.57 44.66 -12.26
CA ARG A 175 -6.52 45.99 -11.65
C ARG A 175 -7.23 46.93 -12.63
N ARG A 176 -8.38 47.46 -12.24
CA ARG A 176 -8.99 48.66 -12.82
C ARG A 176 -8.87 49.76 -11.79
#